data_AF-A0A0R1LT05-F1
#
_entry.id   AF-A0A0R1LT05-F1
#
_cell.length_a   1.000
_cell.length_b   1.000
_cell.length_c   1.000
_cell.angle_alpha   90.00
_cell.angle_beta   90.00
_cell.angle_gamma   90.00
#
_symmetry.space_group_name_H-M   'P 1'
#
loop_
_entity.id
_entity.type
_entity.pdbx_description
1 polymer ?
#
loop_
_entity_poly.entity_id
_entity_poly.type
_entity_poly.pdbx_seq_one_letter_code
_entity_poly.pdbx_strand_id
1 'polypeptide(L)'
;MLKALTINGVNQPNLMLPEDFKQVTSETHIRNGEDVLVTRYQNSDIVVPNHEHAVLVWGQDHRLLSFNSFLSAEHPGRLPRQLQARKIAMATMTALDESYARGLVYMRTDTLSRTFLNEDGDEISIPILWVKFAHANGSYNWVSVGADGRVVEMERESYWDYFRNRRATEEWNYDDWVLAYEGKGPQPAAPEALA
;
A
#
# COMPACT_ATOMS: atom_id res chain seq x y z
N MET A 1 8.40 7.93 -16.61
CA MET A 1 9.36 8.55 -15.67
C MET A 1 8.71 8.54 -14.29
N LEU A 2 9.49 8.56 -13.21
CA LEU A 2 8.98 8.49 -11.86
C LEU A 2 9.21 9.78 -11.10
N LYS A 3 8.26 10.10 -10.24
CA LYS A 3 8.32 11.24 -9.35
C LYS A 3 8.11 10.79 -7.91
N ALA A 4 9.01 11.23 -7.04
CA ALA A 4 8.85 11.05 -5.59
C ALA A 4 7.66 11.88 -5.09
N LEU A 5 6.91 11.31 -4.15
CA LEU A 5 5.83 12.01 -3.47
C LEU A 5 6.38 13.08 -2.52
N THR A 6 5.65 14.18 -2.39
CA THR A 6 5.87 15.16 -1.31
C THR A 6 4.74 15.03 -0.31
N ILE A 7 5.08 14.73 0.94
CA ILE A 7 4.12 14.50 2.02
C ILE A 7 4.42 15.51 3.13
N ASN A 8 3.45 16.37 3.45
CA ASN A 8 3.60 17.45 4.44
C ASN A 8 4.84 18.32 4.21
N GLY A 9 5.15 18.61 2.94
CA GLY A 9 6.32 19.41 2.53
C GLY A 9 7.65 18.65 2.53
N VAL A 10 7.66 17.36 2.89
CA VAL A 10 8.85 16.50 2.90
C VAL A 10 8.85 15.59 1.69
N ASN A 11 9.94 15.60 0.93
CA ASN A 11 10.14 14.68 -0.19
C ASN A 11 10.34 13.25 0.31
N GLN A 12 9.59 12.30 -0.25
CA GLN A 12 9.60 10.88 0.11
C GLN A 12 10.24 10.07 -1.02
N PRO A 13 11.59 9.93 -1.05
CA PRO A 13 12.30 9.34 -2.19
C PRO A 13 11.97 7.86 -2.42
N ASN A 14 11.43 7.16 -1.41
CA ASN A 14 11.06 5.76 -1.55
C ASN A 14 9.62 5.58 -2.08
N LEU A 15 8.78 6.61 -2.02
CA LEU A 15 7.39 6.53 -2.45
C LEU A 15 7.27 7.24 -3.81
N MET A 16 7.31 6.45 -4.87
CA MET A 16 7.37 6.95 -6.24
C MET A 16 6.08 6.65 -7.00
N LEU A 17 5.59 7.66 -7.72
CA LEU A 17 4.49 7.54 -8.67
C LEU A 17 4.99 7.70 -10.10
N PRO A 18 4.40 7.00 -11.08
CA PRO A 18 4.58 7.32 -12.49
C PRO A 18 4.10 8.74 -12.80
N GLU A 19 4.89 9.49 -13.57
CA GLU A 19 4.57 10.88 -13.94
C GLU A 19 3.37 11.00 -14.89
N ASP A 20 3.08 9.94 -15.63
CA ASP A 20 1.96 9.78 -16.55
C ASP A 20 0.66 9.35 -15.85
N PHE A 21 0.74 8.85 -14.61
CA PHE A 21 -0.46 8.59 -13.82
C PHE A 21 -1.13 9.90 -13.44
N LYS A 22 -2.41 10.01 -13.77
CA LYS A 22 -3.30 11.12 -13.37
C LYS A 22 -4.21 10.68 -12.24
N GLN A 23 -4.61 11.61 -11.39
CA GLN A 23 -5.63 11.35 -10.37
C GLN A 23 -6.98 11.13 -11.05
N VAL A 24 -7.61 9.99 -10.80
CA VAL A 24 -8.89 9.61 -11.42
C VAL A 24 -10.04 9.71 -10.43
N THR A 25 -9.81 9.35 -9.19
CA THR A 25 -10.79 9.52 -8.11
C THR A 25 -10.16 10.13 -6.87
N SER A 26 -11.01 10.76 -6.07
CA SER A 26 -10.69 11.36 -4.78
C SER A 26 -11.95 11.32 -3.93
N GLU A 27 -12.03 10.35 -3.03
CA GLU A 27 -13.26 10.04 -2.29
C GLU A 27 -13.00 9.99 -0.79
N THR A 28 -14.02 10.31 0.00
CA THR A 28 -13.96 10.20 1.45
C THR A 28 -14.65 8.91 1.88
N HIS A 29 -13.97 8.13 2.70
CA HIS A 29 -14.44 6.85 3.24
C HIS A 29 -14.15 6.77 4.73
N ILE A 30 -14.71 5.78 5.43
CA ILE A 30 -14.37 5.50 6.83
C ILE A 30 -13.30 4.42 6.89
N ARG A 31 -12.23 4.65 7.65
CA ARG A 31 -11.23 3.63 7.99
C ARG A 31 -10.95 3.69 9.49
N ASN A 32 -11.05 2.58 10.20
CA ASN A 32 -10.87 2.53 11.66
C ASN A 32 -11.73 3.56 12.45
N GLY A 33 -12.89 3.94 11.91
CA GLY A 33 -13.78 4.93 12.52
C GLY A 33 -13.37 6.41 12.33
N GLU A 34 -12.33 6.71 11.54
CA GLU A 34 -12.01 8.08 11.09
C GLU A 34 -12.32 8.26 9.59
N ASP A 35 -12.60 9.49 9.18
CA ASP A 35 -12.67 9.80 7.74
C ASP A 35 -11.26 9.73 7.13
N VAL A 36 -11.16 9.11 5.96
CA VAL A 36 -9.96 9.07 5.16
C VAL A 36 -10.24 9.57 3.76
N LEU A 37 -9.27 10.29 3.18
CA LEU A 37 -9.28 10.62 1.76
C LEU A 37 -8.56 9.52 1.00
N VAL A 38 -9.23 8.92 0.02
CA VAL A 38 -8.68 7.89 -0.86
C VAL A 38 -8.51 8.50 -2.24
N THR A 39 -7.26 8.57 -2.72
CA THR A 39 -6.95 9.05 -4.06
C THR A 39 -6.39 7.93 -4.92
N ARG A 40 -6.99 7.71 -6.09
CA ARG A 40 -6.51 6.75 -7.09
C ARG A 40 -5.85 7.47 -8.24
N TYR A 41 -4.72 6.94 -8.68
CA TYR A 41 -3.98 7.38 -9.85
C TYR A 41 -3.78 6.22 -10.83
N GLN A 42 -3.85 6.49 -12.12
CA GLN A 42 -3.67 5.51 -13.21
C GLN A 42 -3.58 6.25 -14.54
N ASN A 43 -3.24 5.56 -15.63
CA ASN A 43 -3.15 6.18 -16.96
C ASN A 43 -4.54 6.38 -17.62
N SER A 44 -5.51 5.52 -17.30
CA SER A 44 -6.90 5.61 -17.78
C SER A 44 -7.70 6.76 -17.15
N ASP A 45 -8.69 7.32 -17.85
CA ASP A 45 -9.64 8.31 -17.31
C ASP A 45 -10.76 7.71 -16.45
N ILE A 46 -10.92 6.38 -16.46
CA ILE A 46 -11.96 5.66 -15.70
C ILE A 46 -11.33 4.62 -14.81
N VAL A 47 -11.81 4.46 -13.57
CA VAL A 47 -11.29 3.42 -12.65
C VAL A 47 -11.37 2.05 -13.33
N VAL A 48 -10.21 1.42 -13.50
CA VAL A 48 -10.12 0.03 -13.95
C VAL A 48 -9.51 -0.79 -12.81
N PRO A 49 -10.33 -1.55 -12.06
CA PRO A 49 -9.85 -2.37 -10.96
C PRO A 49 -8.83 -3.41 -11.42
N ASN A 50 -7.86 -3.73 -10.56
CA ASN A 50 -6.82 -4.74 -10.75
C ASN A 50 -5.87 -4.50 -11.94
N HIS A 51 -5.96 -3.36 -12.62
CA HIS A 51 -4.96 -2.91 -13.60
C HIS A 51 -3.82 -2.13 -12.92
N GLU A 52 -2.85 -1.64 -13.69
CA GLU A 52 -1.87 -0.67 -13.20
C GLU A 52 -2.53 0.55 -12.56
N HIS A 53 -2.13 0.85 -11.33
CA HIS A 53 -2.65 1.97 -10.57
C HIS A 53 -1.77 2.28 -9.37
N ALA A 54 -2.01 3.44 -8.78
CA ALA A 54 -1.58 3.75 -7.43
C ALA A 54 -2.76 4.21 -6.59
N VAL A 55 -2.81 3.82 -5.33
CA VAL A 55 -3.78 4.31 -4.35
C VAL A 55 -3.06 4.88 -3.15
N LEU A 56 -3.48 6.07 -2.73
CA LEU A 56 -3.03 6.71 -1.50
C LEU A 56 -4.23 6.88 -0.58
N VAL A 57 -4.06 6.54 0.70
CA VAL A 57 -5.07 6.74 1.74
C VAL A 57 -4.51 7.70 2.77
N TRP A 58 -5.24 8.79 3.01
CA TRP A 58 -4.82 9.88 3.88
C TRP A 58 -5.77 10.00 5.08
N GLY A 59 -5.22 10.08 6.29
CA GLY A 59 -5.99 10.45 7.48
C GLY A 59 -6.41 11.92 7.46
N GLN A 60 -7.34 12.29 8.34
CA GLN A 60 -7.88 13.67 8.44
C GLN A 60 -6.79 14.73 8.69
N ASP A 61 -5.69 14.36 9.33
CA ASP A 61 -4.53 15.21 9.62
C ASP A 61 -3.45 15.18 8.52
N HIS A 62 -3.83 14.75 7.30
CA HIS A 62 -2.97 14.60 6.12
C HIS A 62 -1.82 13.60 6.31
N ARG A 63 -1.92 12.73 7.32
CA ARG A 63 -0.95 11.66 7.51
C ARG A 63 -1.22 10.56 6.47
N LEU A 64 -0.19 10.13 5.73
CA LEU A 64 -0.35 9.02 4.79
C LEU A 64 -0.51 7.71 5.58
N LEU A 65 -1.62 7.01 5.39
CA LEU A 65 -1.96 5.74 6.05
C LEU A 65 -1.63 4.54 5.18
N SER A 66 -1.87 4.66 3.87
CA SER A 66 -1.55 3.62 2.91
C SER A 66 -1.04 4.21 1.59
N PHE A 67 -0.14 3.47 0.94
CA PHE A 67 0.36 3.71 -0.40
C PHE A 67 0.51 2.38 -1.11
N ASN A 68 -0.03 2.27 -2.31
CA ASN A 68 0.19 1.16 -3.24
C ASN A 68 0.55 1.76 -4.60
N SER A 69 1.52 1.18 -5.31
CA SER A 69 1.93 1.60 -6.65
C SER A 69 2.29 0.36 -7.48
N PHE A 70 1.35 -0.06 -8.32
CA PHE A 70 1.46 -1.23 -9.20
C PHE A 70 1.60 -0.78 -10.65
N LEU A 71 2.74 -1.11 -11.27
CA LEU A 71 3.05 -0.70 -12.65
C LEU A 71 4.01 -1.69 -13.32
N SER A 72 3.78 -2.05 -14.59
CA SER A 72 4.52 -3.13 -15.26
C SER A 72 5.95 -2.74 -15.65
N ALA A 73 6.16 -1.45 -15.94
CA ALA A 73 7.42 -0.97 -16.50
C ALA A 73 8.64 -1.12 -15.56
N GLU A 74 8.44 -1.51 -14.29
CA GLU A 74 9.44 -1.30 -13.23
C GLU A 74 9.81 -2.52 -12.40
N HIS A 75 9.73 -3.70 -13.02
CA HIS A 75 10.19 -4.93 -12.38
C HIS A 75 11.38 -5.68 -13.02
N PRO A 76 12.22 -5.10 -13.91
CA PRO A 76 13.50 -5.72 -14.21
C PRO A 76 14.47 -5.43 -13.07
N GLY A 77 14.78 -6.42 -12.23
CA GLY A 77 15.76 -6.24 -11.17
C GLY A 77 15.80 -7.41 -10.19
N ARG A 78 16.68 -7.31 -9.19
CA ARG A 78 16.79 -8.35 -8.15
C ARG A 78 16.16 -7.86 -6.86
N LEU A 79 15.43 -8.74 -6.18
CA LEU A 79 15.02 -8.47 -4.81
C LEU A 79 16.25 -8.16 -3.94
N PRO A 80 16.19 -7.12 -3.09
CA PRO A 80 17.23 -6.88 -2.12
C PRO A 80 17.33 -8.05 -1.13
N ARG A 81 18.43 -8.13 -0.37
CA ARG A 81 18.50 -9.05 0.77
C ARG A 81 17.53 -8.61 1.86
N GLN A 82 17.01 -9.55 2.66
CA GLN A 82 16.06 -9.25 3.74
C GLN A 82 16.52 -8.11 4.69
N LEU A 83 17.81 -8.10 5.08
CA LEU A 83 18.35 -7.02 5.92
C LEU A 83 18.28 -5.65 5.23
N GLN A 84 18.50 -5.60 3.92
CA GLN A 84 18.40 -4.37 3.14
C GLN A 84 16.93 -3.94 2.97
N ALA A 85 16.02 -4.88 2.70
CA ALA A 85 14.58 -4.60 2.66
C ALA A 85 14.09 -4.02 4.00
N ARG A 86 14.52 -4.59 5.13
CA ARG A 86 14.20 -4.06 6.46
C ARG A 86 14.71 -2.63 6.67
N LYS A 87 15.92 -2.31 6.19
CA LYS A 87 16.48 -0.94 6.26
C LYS A 87 15.64 0.04 5.44
N ILE A 88 15.27 -0.34 4.22
CA ILE A 88 14.41 0.47 3.33
C ILE A 88 13.04 0.69 3.99
N ALA A 89 12.44 -0.37 4.53
CA ALA A 89 11.15 -0.32 5.19
C ALA A 89 11.17 0.63 6.40
N MET A 90 12.16 0.49 7.28
CA MET A 90 12.31 1.38 8.44
C MET A 90 12.58 2.82 8.00
N ALA A 91 13.47 3.06 7.04
CA ALA A 91 13.76 4.39 6.52
C ALA A 91 12.51 5.06 5.92
N THR A 92 11.66 4.28 5.23
CA THR A 92 10.39 4.77 4.67
C THR A 92 9.44 5.21 5.77
N MET A 93 9.24 4.38 6.79
CA MET A 93 8.38 4.72 7.93
C MET A 93 8.92 5.93 8.71
N THR A 94 10.23 6.00 8.95
CA THR A 94 10.87 7.12 9.65
C THR A 94 10.77 8.43 8.85
N ALA A 95 10.92 8.39 7.53
CA ALA A 95 10.81 9.58 6.68
C ALA A 95 9.38 10.12 6.61
N LEU A 96 8.38 9.25 6.72
CA LEU A 96 6.97 9.64 6.81
C LEU A 96 6.63 10.28 8.15
N ASP A 97 7.06 9.64 9.24
CA ASP A 97 6.74 10.03 10.60
C ASP A 97 7.72 9.41 11.58
N GLU A 98 8.77 10.15 11.92
CA GLU A 98 9.79 9.69 12.86
C GLU A 98 9.18 9.36 14.24
N SER A 99 8.16 10.11 14.66
CA SER A 99 7.55 9.91 15.97
C SER A 99 6.80 8.59 16.05
N TYR A 100 5.99 8.31 15.04
CA TYR A 100 5.33 7.03 14.88
C TYR A 100 6.35 5.89 14.71
N ALA A 101 7.37 6.07 13.87
CA ALA A 101 8.35 5.03 13.58
C ALA A 101 9.10 4.52 14.82
N ARG A 102 9.27 5.35 15.85
CA ARG A 102 9.89 4.94 17.13
C ARG A 102 9.12 3.84 17.86
N GLY A 103 7.81 3.70 17.62
CA GLY A 103 7.00 2.64 18.22
C GLY A 103 7.02 1.32 17.44
N LEU A 104 7.68 1.26 16.27
CA LEU A 104 7.71 0.07 15.42
C LEU A 104 8.65 -1.00 15.96
N VAL A 105 8.15 -2.23 16.02
CA VAL A 105 8.90 -3.43 16.38
C VAL A 105 8.86 -4.40 15.21
N TYR A 106 10.04 -4.70 14.64
CA TYR A 106 10.16 -5.66 13.54
C TYR A 106 9.64 -7.04 13.96
N MET A 107 8.78 -7.63 13.13
CA MET A 107 8.25 -8.97 13.35
C MET A 107 8.96 -9.99 12.46
N ARG A 108 8.79 -9.85 11.14
CA ARG A 108 9.34 -10.77 10.14
C ARG A 108 9.32 -10.14 8.75
N THR A 109 9.95 -10.82 7.81
CA THR A 109 9.91 -10.49 6.38
C THR A 109 9.44 -11.72 5.64
N ASP A 110 8.32 -11.62 4.93
CA ASP A 110 7.77 -12.68 4.10
C ASP A 110 8.10 -12.42 2.63
N THR A 111 8.36 -13.45 1.83
CA THR A 111 8.50 -13.32 0.37
C THR A 111 7.17 -13.67 -0.27
N LEU A 112 6.60 -12.73 -1.03
CA LEU A 112 5.31 -12.88 -1.73
C LEU A 112 5.42 -12.37 -3.16
N SER A 113 4.34 -12.53 -3.92
CA SER A 113 4.13 -11.80 -5.17
C SER A 113 2.90 -10.89 -5.07
N ARG A 114 2.87 -9.85 -5.91
CA ARG A 114 1.67 -9.04 -6.21
C ARG A 114 1.32 -9.23 -7.67
N THR A 115 0.03 -9.25 -7.96
CA THR A 115 -0.51 -9.47 -9.31
C THR A 115 -1.42 -8.32 -9.70
N PHE A 116 -1.31 -7.88 -10.96
CA PHE A 116 -2.16 -6.87 -11.58
C PHE A 116 -2.12 -7.07 -13.10
N LEU A 117 -3.05 -6.45 -13.81
CA LEU A 117 -3.11 -6.45 -15.27
C LEU A 117 -2.36 -5.23 -15.84
N ASN A 118 -1.55 -5.43 -16.87
CA ASN A 118 -0.96 -4.33 -17.61
C ASN A 118 -1.99 -3.65 -18.54
N GLU A 119 -1.56 -2.65 -19.33
CA GLU A 119 -2.42 -1.98 -20.30
C GLU A 119 -2.93 -2.91 -21.42
N ASP A 120 -2.14 -3.92 -21.77
CA ASP A 120 -2.49 -4.92 -22.79
C ASP A 120 -3.44 -6.01 -22.24
N GLY A 121 -3.71 -6.02 -20.93
CA GLY A 121 -4.53 -7.01 -20.24
C GLY A 121 -3.79 -8.28 -19.82
N ASP A 122 -2.47 -8.33 -19.94
CA ASP A 122 -1.65 -9.43 -19.45
C ASP A 122 -1.48 -9.35 -17.94
N GLU A 123 -1.55 -10.51 -17.27
CA GLU A 123 -1.26 -10.61 -15.84
C GLU A 123 0.24 -10.50 -15.58
N ILE A 124 0.60 -9.49 -14.78
CA ILE A 124 1.95 -9.24 -14.31
C ILE A 124 2.04 -9.68 -12.86
N SER A 125 3.04 -10.52 -12.56
CA SER A 125 3.37 -10.95 -11.20
C SER A 125 4.73 -10.43 -10.79
N ILE A 126 4.78 -9.71 -9.67
CA ILE A 126 5.99 -9.02 -9.19
C ILE A 126 6.39 -9.59 -7.84
N PRO A 127 7.64 -10.03 -7.66
CA PRO A 127 8.10 -10.52 -6.37
C PRO A 127 8.34 -9.34 -5.42
N ILE A 128 7.99 -9.53 -4.15
CA ILE A 128 8.20 -8.55 -3.08
C ILE A 128 8.75 -9.19 -1.80
N LEU A 129 9.42 -8.40 -0.99
CA LEU A 129 9.72 -8.67 0.41
C LEU A 129 8.78 -7.84 1.29
N TRP A 130 7.86 -8.50 1.95
CA TRP A 130 6.85 -7.88 2.82
C TRP A 130 7.39 -7.79 4.25
N VAL A 131 7.92 -6.62 4.60
CA VAL A 131 8.54 -6.35 5.91
C VAL A 131 7.46 -5.89 6.89
N LYS A 132 7.25 -6.65 7.96
CA LYS A 132 6.16 -6.44 8.93
C LYS A 132 6.67 -5.89 10.24
N PHE A 133 5.88 -4.98 10.82
CA PHE A 133 6.11 -4.38 12.12
C PHE A 133 4.83 -4.45 12.96
N ALA A 134 5.00 -4.84 14.22
CA ALA A 134 4.05 -4.50 15.26
C ALA A 134 4.31 -3.07 15.71
N HIS A 135 3.35 -2.45 16.39
CA HIS A 135 3.52 -1.13 16.98
C HIS A 135 2.98 -1.09 18.41
N ALA A 136 3.55 -0.23 19.25
CA ALA A 136 3.20 -0.11 20.66
C ALA A 136 1.73 0.29 20.92
N ASN A 137 1.06 0.90 19.93
CA ASN A 137 -0.38 1.23 19.96
C ASN A 137 -1.29 0.05 19.56
N GLY A 138 -0.72 -1.14 19.33
CA GLY A 138 -1.46 -2.34 18.94
C GLY A 138 -1.72 -2.50 17.44
N SER A 139 -1.27 -1.56 16.59
CA SER A 139 -1.41 -1.70 15.14
C SER A 139 -0.34 -2.60 14.51
N TYR A 140 -0.68 -3.11 13.34
CA TYR A 140 0.19 -3.77 12.38
C TYR A 140 0.51 -2.82 11.24
N ASN A 141 1.75 -2.91 10.77
CA ASN A 141 2.31 -1.98 9.79
C ASN A 141 3.25 -2.76 8.87
N TRP A 142 3.39 -2.32 7.64
CA TRP A 142 4.31 -2.98 6.71
C TRP A 142 4.81 -2.07 5.61
N VAL A 143 5.89 -2.52 4.99
CA VAL A 143 6.38 -2.01 3.72
C VAL A 143 6.70 -3.22 2.84
N SER A 144 6.18 -3.21 1.62
CA SER A 144 6.50 -4.20 0.58
C SER A 144 7.60 -3.64 -0.30
N VAL A 145 8.75 -4.31 -0.31
CA VAL A 145 9.95 -3.90 -1.05
C VAL A 145 10.15 -4.82 -2.25
N GLY A 146 10.01 -4.28 -3.46
CA GLY A 146 10.22 -4.97 -4.73
C GLY A 146 11.68 -4.96 -5.19
N ALA A 147 11.85 -5.22 -6.48
CA ALA A 147 13.16 -5.20 -7.15
C ALA A 147 13.91 -3.88 -6.91
N ASP A 148 15.23 -3.99 -6.80
CA ASP A 148 16.17 -2.87 -6.61
C ASP A 148 15.87 -1.96 -5.41
N GLY A 149 15.09 -2.46 -4.46
CA GLY A 149 14.75 -1.75 -3.23
C GLY A 149 13.56 -0.79 -3.33
N ARG A 150 12.79 -0.87 -4.42
CA ARG A 150 11.60 -0.03 -4.60
C ARG A 150 10.51 -0.37 -3.58
N VAL A 151 9.88 0.64 -2.99
CA VAL A 151 8.66 0.43 -2.21
C VAL A 151 7.46 0.34 -3.15
N VAL A 152 6.77 -0.80 -3.09
CA VAL A 152 5.53 -1.07 -3.85
C VAL A 152 4.31 -0.76 -3.00
N GLU A 153 4.41 -1.04 -1.69
CA GLU A 153 3.32 -0.83 -0.75
C GLU A 153 3.85 -0.34 0.59
N MET A 154 3.09 0.50 1.28
CA MET A 154 3.31 0.90 2.66
C MET A 154 1.95 1.03 3.33
N GLU A 155 1.77 0.42 4.49
CA GLU A 155 0.56 0.64 5.30
C GLU A 155 0.94 0.77 6.77
N ARG A 156 0.27 1.71 7.46
CA ARG A 156 0.30 1.83 8.91
C ARG A 156 -1.11 1.84 9.50
N GLU A 157 -1.17 1.67 10.82
CA GLU A 157 -2.42 1.73 11.59
C GLU A 157 -3.45 0.68 11.10
N SER A 158 -2.98 -0.52 10.77
CA SER A 158 -3.83 -1.67 10.44
C SER A 158 -4.15 -2.46 11.71
N TYR A 159 -5.40 -2.86 11.92
CA TYR A 159 -5.85 -3.60 13.09
C TYR A 159 -6.36 -4.98 12.71
N TRP A 160 -6.37 -5.89 13.69
CA TRP A 160 -6.77 -7.28 13.51
C TRP A 160 -7.97 -7.62 14.39
N ASP A 161 -9.00 -8.23 13.81
CA ASP A 161 -10.09 -8.86 14.54
C ASP A 161 -9.68 -10.31 14.84
N TYR A 162 -9.16 -10.55 16.05
CA TYR A 162 -8.73 -11.88 16.48
C TYR A 162 -9.87 -12.88 16.62
N PHE A 163 -11.08 -12.41 16.94
CA PHE A 163 -12.23 -13.29 17.10
C PHE A 163 -12.69 -13.84 15.75
N ARG A 164 -12.65 -13.01 14.71
CA ARG A 164 -13.00 -13.39 13.33
C ARG A 164 -11.81 -13.81 12.47
N ASN A 165 -10.59 -13.78 13.03
CA ASN A 165 -9.34 -14.11 12.36
C ASN A 165 -9.16 -13.39 11.01
N ARG A 166 -9.38 -12.06 11.00
CA ARG A 166 -9.32 -11.22 9.79
C ARG A 166 -8.80 -9.82 10.09
N ARG A 167 -8.54 -9.04 9.06
CA ARG A 167 -8.30 -7.60 9.20
C ARG A 167 -9.55 -6.93 9.75
N ALA A 168 -9.35 -6.06 10.74
CA ALA A 168 -10.40 -5.17 11.26
C ALA A 168 -10.39 -3.80 10.56
N THR A 169 -9.40 -3.56 9.72
CA THR A 169 -9.21 -2.28 9.02
C THR A 169 -9.66 -2.41 7.58
N GLU A 170 -10.48 -1.47 7.15
CA GLU A 170 -10.99 -1.32 5.79
C GLU A 170 -9.84 -1.21 4.77
N GLU A 171 -10.00 -1.84 3.61
CA GLU A 171 -8.97 -1.99 2.57
C GLU A 171 -9.29 -1.15 1.33
N TRP A 172 -9.45 0.17 1.53
CA TRP A 172 -9.72 1.11 0.42
C TRP A 172 -8.61 1.18 -0.64
N ASN A 173 -7.47 0.56 -0.38
CA ASN A 173 -6.33 0.41 -1.28
C ASN A 173 -6.25 -0.97 -1.96
N TYR A 174 -7.24 -1.85 -1.75
CA TYR A 174 -7.30 -3.18 -2.36
C TYR A 174 -8.57 -3.34 -3.19
N ASP A 175 -8.40 -3.40 -4.51
CA ASP A 175 -9.50 -3.38 -5.48
C ASP A 175 -10.53 -4.50 -5.25
N ASP A 176 -10.12 -5.73 -4.94
CA ASP A 176 -11.07 -6.82 -4.68
C ASP A 176 -11.93 -6.57 -3.44
N TRP A 177 -11.36 -5.98 -2.38
CA TRP A 177 -12.10 -5.59 -1.19
C TRP A 177 -13.08 -4.46 -1.49
N VAL A 178 -12.66 -3.44 -2.26
CA VAL A 178 -13.54 -2.33 -2.67
C VAL A 178 -14.70 -2.85 -3.52
N LEU A 179 -14.43 -3.73 -4.48
CA LEU A 179 -15.47 -4.35 -5.30
C LEU A 179 -16.46 -5.15 -4.45
N ALA A 180 -15.97 -5.90 -3.46
CA ALA A 180 -16.83 -6.64 -2.53
C ALA A 180 -17.69 -5.71 -1.67
N TYR A 181 -17.11 -4.61 -1.17
CA TYR A 181 -17.81 -3.59 -0.38
C TYR A 181 -18.95 -2.95 -1.18
N GLU A 182 -18.71 -2.66 -2.46
CA GLU A 182 -19.71 -2.09 -3.36
C GLU A 182 -20.73 -3.10 -3.90
N GLY A 183 -20.62 -4.38 -3.54
CA GLY A 183 -21.48 -5.45 -4.06
C GLY A 183 -21.24 -5.80 -5.54
N LYS A 184 -20.06 -5.44 -6.07
CA LYS A 184 -19.64 -5.67 -7.46
C LYS A 184 -18.69 -6.87 -7.62
N GLY A 185 -18.24 -7.46 -6.52
CA GLY A 185 -17.34 -8.61 -6.48
C GLY A 185 -17.69 -9.61 -5.36
N PRO A 186 -17.09 -10.81 -5.38
CA PRO A 186 -17.26 -11.78 -4.30
C PRO A 186 -16.58 -11.29 -3.01
N GLN A 187 -17.03 -11.79 -1.87
CA GLN A 187 -16.35 -11.55 -0.59
C GLN A 187 -14.97 -12.23 -0.58
N PRO A 188 -13.87 -11.48 -0.33
CA PRO A 188 -12.58 -12.10 -0.14
C PRO A 188 -12.60 -13.03 1.08
N ALA A 189 -11.76 -14.07 1.03
CA ALA A 189 -11.54 -14.90 2.20
C ALA A 189 -10.79 -14.11 3.28
N ALA A 190 -10.77 -14.63 4.51
CA ALA A 190 -9.86 -14.11 5.51
C ALA A 190 -8.39 -14.25 5.04
N PRO A 191 -7.52 -13.27 5.34
CA PRO A 191 -7.80 -12.12 6.22
C PRO A 191 -8.50 -10.89 5.62
N GLU A 192 -8.76 -10.84 4.33
CA GLU A 192 -9.25 -9.66 3.59
C GLU A 192 -10.79 -9.59 3.50
N ALA A 193 -11.50 -10.41 4.27
CA ALA A 193 -12.96 -10.33 4.35
C ALA A 193 -13.40 -8.96 4.91
N LEU A 194 -14.50 -8.39 4.39
CA LEU A 194 -14.98 -7.04 4.77
C LEU A 194 -14.98 -6.80 6.27
N ALA A 195 -14.21 -5.79 6.72
CA ALA A 195 -14.02 -5.43 8.12
C ALA A 195 -15.33 -5.10 8.85
#